data_AF-A0A218ZNJ8-F1
#
_entry.id   AF-A0A218ZNJ8-F1
#
_cell.length_a   1.000
_cell.length_b   1.000
_cell.length_c   1.000
_cell.angle_alpha   90.00
_cell.angle_beta   90.00
_cell.angle_gamma   90.00
#
_symmetry.space_group_name_H-M   'P 1'
#
loop_
_entity.id
_entity.type
_entity.pdbx_description
1 polymer ?
#
loop_
_entity_poly.entity_id
_entity_poly.type
_entity_poly.pdbx_seq_one_letter_code
_entity_poly.pdbx_strand_id
1 'polypeptide(L)'
;MKSLILLEGHNDFIFLEEIIRNSPSHNIKFKHFRNDGNKTQKKSEETVLLRNFAQNNNSYNLLIKEELGKRIVLNLFNNLVINFLAINQGIYLTIILDHDNQNSETAIQKLQDDLKAKTSNKLEFKYNNQNREILTGLNYQEYTLFQNSGKDFKNLTNFSIVSFNKSLEFEVSHFCDKPKNKLDEYDIRHFASKIKFDQLFPHHY
;
A
#
# COMPACT_ATOMS: atom_id res chain seq x y z
N MET A 1 -3.63 -2.43 -15.44
CA MET A 1 -3.20 -3.52 -14.54
C MET A 1 -4.14 -3.59 -13.33
N LYS A 2 -4.17 -4.68 -12.55
CA LYS A 2 -4.88 -4.69 -11.26
C LYS A 2 -3.93 -4.34 -10.12
N SER A 3 -4.40 -3.54 -9.16
CA SER A 3 -3.61 -3.23 -7.96
C SER A 3 -4.39 -3.42 -6.67
N LEU A 4 -3.72 -4.05 -5.71
CA LEU A 4 -4.14 -4.08 -4.31
C LEU A 4 -3.46 -2.93 -3.58
N ILE A 5 -4.21 -2.20 -2.77
CA ILE A 5 -3.70 -1.09 -1.97
C ILE A 5 -4.05 -1.35 -0.51
N LEU A 6 -3.06 -1.24 0.38
CA LEU A 6 -3.25 -1.38 1.84
C LEU A 6 -2.99 -0.03 2.52
N LEU A 7 -3.92 0.38 3.39
CA LEU A 7 -3.90 1.67 4.08
C LEU A 7 -4.07 1.49 5.59
N GLU A 8 -3.52 2.41 6.39
CA GLU A 8 -3.57 2.35 7.86
C GLU A 8 -4.86 2.89 8.46
N GLY A 9 -5.54 3.81 7.79
CA GLY A 9 -6.76 4.38 8.31
C GLY A 9 -7.52 5.25 7.31
N HIS A 10 -8.59 5.86 7.81
CA HIS A 10 -9.55 6.57 6.99
C HIS A 10 -8.99 7.82 6.29
N ASN A 11 -8.10 8.56 6.96
CA ASN A 11 -7.47 9.74 6.38
C ASN A 11 -6.60 9.37 5.16
N ASP A 12 -5.91 8.22 5.20
CA ASP A 12 -5.16 7.69 4.05
C ASP A 12 -6.09 7.38 2.88
N PHE A 13 -7.29 6.87 3.17
CA PHE A 13 -8.30 6.62 2.15
C PHE A 13 -8.77 7.92 1.50
N ILE A 14 -9.06 8.97 2.28
CA ILE A 14 -9.43 10.29 1.75
C ILE A 14 -8.32 10.86 0.86
N PHE A 15 -7.07 10.78 1.34
CA PHE A 15 -5.88 11.16 0.59
C PHE A 15 -5.78 10.42 -0.75
N LEU A 16 -5.89 9.09 -0.72
CA LEU A 16 -5.80 8.26 -1.93
C LEU A 16 -6.96 8.47 -2.90
N GLU A 17 -8.18 8.59 -2.37
CA GLU A 17 -9.39 8.77 -3.17
C GLU A 17 -9.28 10.01 -4.05
N GLU A 18 -8.76 11.11 -3.50
CA GLU A 18 -8.56 12.35 -4.24
C GLU A 18 -7.55 12.17 -5.40
N ILE A 19 -6.46 11.43 -5.18
CA ILE A 19 -5.47 11.14 -6.23
C ILE A 19 -6.09 10.27 -7.33
N ILE A 20 -6.91 9.29 -6.97
CA ILE A 20 -7.63 8.44 -7.95
C ILE A 20 -8.63 9.28 -8.75
N ARG A 21 -9.41 10.16 -8.10
CA ARG A 21 -10.38 11.05 -8.76
C ARG A 21 -9.71 12.00 -9.75
N ASN A 22 -8.50 12.45 -9.45
CA ASN A 22 -7.71 13.31 -10.31
C ASN A 22 -6.88 12.54 -11.36
N SER A 23 -7.06 11.21 -11.47
CA SER A 23 -6.40 10.44 -12.53
C SER A 23 -6.89 10.88 -13.91
N PRO A 24 -5.99 11.09 -14.89
CA PRO A 24 -6.41 11.41 -16.25
C PRO A 24 -7.20 10.26 -16.92
N SER A 25 -7.08 9.04 -16.39
CA SER A 25 -7.91 7.92 -16.79
C SER A 25 -9.23 7.93 -16.02
N HIS A 26 -10.28 8.47 -16.64
CA HIS A 26 -11.64 8.54 -16.07
C HIS A 26 -12.30 7.16 -15.84
N ASN A 27 -11.59 6.07 -16.18
CA ASN A 27 -12.10 4.71 -16.15
C ASN A 27 -11.55 3.85 -15.01
N ILE A 28 -10.76 4.42 -14.09
CA ILE A 28 -10.24 3.66 -12.94
C ILE A 28 -11.38 3.34 -11.98
N LYS A 29 -11.81 2.08 -11.97
CA LYS A 29 -12.79 1.55 -11.03
C LYS A 29 -12.07 1.01 -9.81
N PHE A 30 -12.48 1.42 -8.62
CA PHE A 30 -11.95 0.89 -7.37
C PHE A 30 -13.06 0.37 -6.45
N LYS A 31 -12.70 -0.64 -5.65
CA LYS A 31 -13.52 -1.10 -4.52
C LYS A 31 -12.78 -0.79 -3.24
N HIS A 32 -13.43 -0.04 -2.35
CA HIS A 32 -12.95 0.19 -0.99
C HIS A 32 -13.55 -0.84 -0.03
N PHE A 33 -12.72 -1.45 0.80
CA PHE A 33 -13.12 -2.36 1.87
C PHE A 33 -12.48 -1.91 3.18
N ARG A 34 -13.31 -1.60 4.17
CA ARG A 34 -12.90 -1.22 5.52
C ARG A 34 -13.12 -2.37 6.50
N ASN A 35 -12.11 -2.67 7.31
CA ASN A 35 -12.10 -3.86 8.15
C ASN A 35 -12.76 -3.69 9.53
N ASP A 36 -14.06 -3.40 9.59
CA ASP A 36 -14.79 -3.10 10.84
C ASP A 36 -15.36 -4.32 11.60
N GLY A 37 -15.11 -5.57 11.15
CA GLY A 37 -15.78 -6.78 11.68
C GLY A 37 -15.16 -7.45 12.93
N ASN A 38 -15.59 -8.69 13.24
CA ASN A 38 -15.09 -9.54 14.34
C ASN A 38 -14.01 -10.54 13.88
N LYS A 39 -12.96 -10.82 14.68
CA LYS A 39 -11.68 -11.43 14.23
C LYS A 39 -11.77 -12.73 13.40
N THR A 40 -12.69 -13.65 13.70
CA THR A 40 -12.67 -15.02 13.14
C THR A 40 -13.33 -15.13 11.76
N GLN A 41 -14.37 -14.33 11.48
CA GLN A 41 -15.02 -14.26 10.15
C GLN A 41 -14.16 -13.53 9.11
N LYS A 42 -13.27 -12.65 9.57
CA LYS A 42 -12.39 -11.82 8.72
C LYS A 42 -11.48 -12.61 7.80
N LYS A 43 -10.81 -13.66 8.28
CA LYS A 43 -9.77 -14.33 7.48
C LYS A 43 -10.35 -15.01 6.24
N SER A 44 -11.53 -15.64 6.37
CA SER A 44 -12.23 -16.26 5.24
C SER A 44 -12.75 -15.20 4.27
N GLU A 45 -13.33 -14.11 4.77
CA GLU A 45 -13.84 -13.01 3.95
C GLU A 45 -12.72 -12.32 3.17
N GLU A 46 -11.57 -12.06 3.80
CA GLU A 46 -10.40 -11.47 3.15
C GLU A 46 -9.84 -12.38 2.06
N THR A 47 -9.77 -13.68 2.32
CA THR A 47 -9.30 -14.65 1.32
C THR A 47 -10.25 -14.71 0.12
N VAL A 48 -11.57 -14.69 0.37
CA VAL A 48 -12.59 -14.67 -0.69
C VAL A 48 -12.54 -13.35 -1.46
N LEU A 49 -12.40 -12.22 -0.77
CA LEU A 49 -12.29 -10.90 -1.39
C LEU A 49 -11.08 -10.83 -2.34
N LEU A 50 -9.90 -11.25 -1.88
CA LEU A 50 -8.67 -11.28 -2.69
C LEU A 50 -8.82 -12.23 -3.88
N ARG A 51 -9.40 -13.42 -3.67
CA ARG A 51 -9.66 -14.39 -4.75
C ARG A 51 -10.59 -13.80 -5.81
N ASN A 52 -11.70 -13.18 -5.39
CA ASN A 52 -12.66 -12.56 -6.30
C ASN A 52 -12.06 -11.35 -7.02
N PHE A 53 -11.17 -10.61 -6.37
CA PHE A 53 -10.43 -9.51 -7.01
C PHE A 53 -9.50 -10.02 -8.11
N ALA A 54 -8.83 -11.15 -7.90
CA ALA A 54 -7.91 -11.71 -8.90
C ALA A 54 -8.61 -12.18 -10.19
N GLN A 55 -9.89 -12.60 -10.12
CA GLN A 55 -10.63 -13.16 -11.26
C GLN A 55 -10.72 -12.18 -12.46
N ASN A 56 -10.49 -12.68 -13.68
CA ASN A 56 -10.44 -11.85 -14.91
C ASN A 56 -11.73 -11.07 -15.20
N ASN A 57 -12.89 -11.57 -14.78
CA ASN A 57 -14.19 -10.91 -14.95
C ASN A 57 -14.45 -9.79 -13.93
N ASN A 58 -13.58 -9.60 -12.94
CA ASN A 58 -13.71 -8.53 -11.98
C ASN A 58 -13.45 -7.17 -12.66
N SER A 59 -14.42 -6.26 -12.56
CA SER A 59 -14.40 -4.96 -13.23
C SER A 59 -13.58 -3.88 -12.51
N TYR A 60 -13.10 -4.15 -11.29
CA TYR A 60 -12.29 -3.19 -10.53
C TYR A 60 -10.81 -3.28 -10.93
N ASN A 61 -10.23 -2.12 -11.19
CA ASN A 61 -8.79 -1.96 -11.38
C ASN A 61 -8.05 -1.95 -10.04
N LEU A 62 -8.66 -1.35 -9.02
CA LEU A 62 -8.06 -1.20 -7.70
C LEU A 62 -8.92 -1.86 -6.63
N LEU A 63 -8.28 -2.59 -5.71
CA LEU A 63 -8.87 -3.00 -4.44
C LEU A 63 -8.15 -2.26 -3.33
N ILE A 64 -8.85 -1.40 -2.60
CA ILE A 64 -8.31 -0.63 -1.49
C ILE A 64 -8.79 -1.29 -0.19
N LYS A 65 -7.86 -1.71 0.65
CA LYS A 65 -8.14 -2.22 2.00
C LYS A 65 -7.67 -1.22 3.03
N GLU A 66 -8.63 -0.63 3.75
CA GLU A 66 -8.41 0.16 4.95
C GLU A 66 -8.38 -0.77 6.16
N GLU A 67 -7.25 -0.79 6.86
CA GLU A 67 -7.09 -1.52 8.12
C GLU A 67 -7.11 -0.53 9.29
N LEU A 68 -7.10 -1.02 10.54
CA LEU A 68 -7.14 -0.17 11.74
C LEU A 68 -5.73 -0.01 12.34
N GLY A 69 -4.82 0.55 11.53
CA GLY A 69 -3.47 0.96 11.92
C GLY A 69 -2.33 0.10 11.36
N LYS A 70 -1.13 0.72 11.30
CA LYS A 70 0.16 0.16 10.84
C LYS A 70 0.38 -1.31 11.14
N ARG A 71 0.25 -1.69 12.41
CA ARG A 71 0.55 -3.06 12.87
C ARG A 71 -0.36 -4.09 12.20
N ILE A 72 -1.61 -3.74 11.94
CA ILE A 72 -2.57 -4.62 11.28
C ILE A 72 -2.23 -4.74 9.79
N VAL A 73 -1.94 -3.61 9.13
CA VAL A 73 -1.49 -3.58 7.72
C VAL A 73 -0.28 -4.49 7.51
N LEU A 74 0.78 -4.31 8.30
CA LEU A 74 2.02 -5.09 8.17
C LEU A 74 1.81 -6.58 8.47
N ASN A 75 0.93 -6.90 9.42
CA ASN A 75 0.61 -8.30 9.75
C ASN A 75 -0.22 -8.96 8.64
N LEU A 76 -1.17 -8.23 8.05
CA LEU A 76 -1.94 -8.68 6.89
C LEU A 76 -1.02 -8.90 5.68
N PHE A 77 -0.10 -7.97 5.44
CA PHE A 77 0.92 -8.07 4.40
C PHE A 77 1.70 -9.38 4.52
N ASN A 78 2.33 -9.62 5.67
CA ASN A 78 3.20 -10.77 5.90
C ASN A 78 2.46 -12.13 5.92
N ASN A 79 1.20 -12.16 6.38
CA ASN A 79 0.50 -13.44 6.56
C ASN A 79 -0.31 -13.87 5.32
N LEU A 80 -0.93 -12.92 4.62
CA LEU A 80 -1.92 -13.22 3.58
C LEU A 80 -1.52 -12.63 2.23
N VAL A 81 -1.28 -11.32 2.18
CA VAL A 81 -1.13 -10.61 0.91
C VAL A 81 0.12 -11.05 0.17
N ILE A 82 1.24 -11.26 0.86
CA ILE A 82 2.48 -11.63 0.17
C ILE A 82 2.39 -13.01 -0.52
N ASN A 83 1.72 -13.97 0.12
CA ASN A 83 1.44 -15.28 -0.48
C ASN A 83 0.45 -15.15 -1.65
N PHE A 84 -0.56 -14.29 -1.49
CA PHE A 84 -1.50 -13.98 -2.57
C PHE A 84 -0.80 -13.40 -3.81
N LEU A 85 0.13 -12.46 -3.62
CA LEU A 85 0.95 -11.87 -4.69
C LEU A 85 1.88 -12.89 -5.36
N ALA A 86 2.50 -13.76 -4.56
CA ALA A 86 3.34 -14.84 -5.07
C ALA A 86 2.61 -15.76 -6.06
N ILE A 87 1.31 -15.98 -5.85
CA ILE A 87 0.44 -16.80 -6.71
C ILE A 87 -0.11 -15.97 -7.88
N ASN A 88 -0.43 -14.69 -7.66
CA ASN A 88 -1.10 -13.82 -8.63
C ASN A 88 -0.16 -12.74 -9.17
N GLN A 89 0.86 -13.15 -9.93
CA GLN A 89 1.96 -12.29 -10.40
C GLN A 89 1.52 -11.09 -11.28
N GLY A 90 0.28 -11.08 -11.79
CA GLY A 90 -0.30 -9.95 -12.53
C GLY A 90 -0.97 -8.87 -11.68
N ILE A 91 -0.90 -8.98 -10.35
CA ILE A 91 -1.44 -7.99 -9.41
C ILE A 91 -0.27 -7.27 -8.75
N TYR A 92 -0.31 -5.94 -8.80
CA TYR A 92 0.67 -5.08 -8.15
C TYR A 92 0.17 -4.65 -6.78
N LEU A 93 1.07 -4.54 -5.81
CA LEU A 93 0.74 -4.05 -4.47
C LEU A 93 1.30 -2.66 -4.23
N THR A 94 0.50 -1.81 -3.59
CA THR A 94 0.97 -0.57 -2.96
C THR A 94 0.58 -0.59 -1.49
N ILE A 95 1.54 -0.33 -0.60
CA ILE A 95 1.27 -0.13 0.83
C ILE A 95 1.49 1.35 1.13
N ILE A 96 0.50 2.01 1.74
CA ILE A 96 0.67 3.40 2.22
C ILE A 96 0.84 3.36 3.73
N LEU A 97 1.92 3.96 4.25
CA LEU A 97 2.28 3.91 5.66
C LEU A 97 2.85 5.23 6.18
N ASP A 98 2.69 5.45 7.48
CA ASP A 98 3.42 6.48 8.22
C ASP A 98 4.76 5.93 8.75
N HIS A 99 5.79 6.77 8.90
CA HIS A 99 7.04 6.37 9.56
C HIS A 99 7.19 6.88 10.99
N ASP A 100 6.37 7.82 11.47
CA ASP A 100 6.43 8.37 12.83
C ASP A 100 7.83 8.91 13.23
N ASN A 101 8.61 9.46 12.27
CA ASN A 101 10.02 9.84 12.41
C ASN A 101 11.01 8.67 12.59
N GLN A 102 10.58 7.42 12.39
CA GLN A 102 11.51 6.29 12.33
C GLN A 102 12.25 6.31 11.00
N ASN A 103 13.50 5.85 11.01
CA ASN A 103 14.24 5.64 9.78
C ASN A 103 13.51 4.57 8.93
N SER A 104 13.13 4.93 7.71
CA SER A 104 12.41 4.06 6.78
C SER A 104 13.16 2.75 6.55
N GLU A 105 14.49 2.79 6.42
CA GLU A 105 15.30 1.58 6.25
C GLU A 105 15.15 0.60 7.41
N THR A 106 15.07 1.11 8.64
CA THR A 106 14.88 0.26 9.84
C THR A 106 13.49 -0.37 9.86
N ALA A 107 12.45 0.39 9.49
CA ALA A 107 11.09 -0.13 9.40
C ALA A 107 10.96 -1.21 8.32
N ILE A 108 11.59 -1.00 7.17
CA ILE A 108 11.61 -1.96 6.05
C ILE A 108 12.42 -3.20 6.40
N GLN A 109 13.58 -3.06 7.05
CA GLN A 109 14.37 -4.20 7.50
C GLN A 109 13.58 -5.07 8.47
N LYS A 110 12.86 -4.46 9.42
CA LYS A 110 11.98 -5.19 10.34
C LYS A 110 10.87 -5.93 9.59
N LEU A 111 10.28 -5.31 8.57
CA LEU A 111 9.27 -5.95 7.73
C LEU A 111 9.81 -7.19 7.01
N GLN A 112 11.03 -7.08 6.47
CA GLN A 112 11.76 -8.19 5.83
C GLN A 112 12.07 -9.32 6.82
N ASP A 113 12.52 -8.99 8.02
CA ASP A 113 12.84 -9.98 9.05
C ASP A 113 11.59 -10.72 9.55
N ASP A 114 10.49 -9.97 9.77
CA ASP A 114 9.19 -10.55 10.13
C ASP A 114 8.66 -11.49 9.03
N LEU A 115 8.90 -11.17 7.76
CA LEU A 115 8.54 -12.03 6.64
C LEU A 115 9.35 -13.33 6.63
N LYS A 116 10.68 -13.22 6.79
CA LYS A 116 11.59 -14.38 6.83
C LYS A 116 11.25 -15.32 7.98
N ALA A 117 10.87 -14.78 9.13
CA ALA A 117 10.49 -15.57 10.30
C ALA A 117 9.17 -16.35 10.11
N LYS A 118 8.27 -15.85 9.26
CA LYS A 118 6.90 -16.39 9.12
C LYS A 118 6.69 -17.30 7.92
N THR A 119 7.54 -17.23 6.90
CA THR A 119 7.30 -17.95 5.64
C THR A 119 8.14 -19.22 5.52
N SER A 120 7.49 -20.37 5.42
CA SER A 120 8.13 -21.64 5.04
C SER A 120 8.63 -21.63 3.58
N ASN A 121 8.10 -20.72 2.77
CA ASN A 121 8.30 -20.68 1.32
C ASN A 121 9.54 -19.88 0.90
N LYS A 122 10.36 -19.42 1.87
CA LYS A 122 11.59 -18.66 1.63
C LYS A 122 11.35 -17.42 0.76
N LEU A 123 10.28 -16.69 1.09
CA LEU A 123 9.95 -15.42 0.44
C LEU A 123 10.81 -14.31 1.05
N GLU A 124 11.30 -13.45 0.18
CA GLU A 124 12.14 -12.31 0.52
C GLU A 124 11.85 -11.19 -0.48
N PHE A 125 11.95 -9.93 -0.07
CA PHE A 125 11.95 -8.82 -1.02
C PHE A 125 13.23 -8.00 -0.94
N LYS A 126 13.55 -7.31 -2.04
CA LYS A 126 14.74 -6.45 -2.18
C LYS A 126 14.30 -5.13 -2.77
N TYR A 127 14.93 -4.07 -2.29
CA TYR A 127 14.74 -2.73 -2.82
C TYR A 127 15.20 -2.66 -4.28
N ASN A 128 14.40 -2.03 -5.13
CA ASN A 128 14.61 -1.95 -6.57
C ASN A 128 15.04 -0.54 -7.02
N ASN A 129 16.08 0.06 -6.43
CA ASN A 129 16.74 1.34 -6.83
C ASN A 129 15.84 2.55 -7.23
N GLN A 130 14.53 2.47 -7.02
CA GLN A 130 13.54 3.48 -7.34
C GLN A 130 13.02 4.00 -6.00
N ASN A 131 13.78 4.94 -5.44
CA ASN A 131 13.33 5.79 -4.35
C ASN A 131 13.22 7.19 -4.91
N ARG A 132 12.05 7.80 -4.72
CA ARG A 132 11.84 9.19 -5.07
C ARG A 132 10.95 9.84 -4.04
N GLU A 133 11.27 11.07 -3.70
CA GLU A 133 10.32 11.95 -3.03
C GLU A 133 9.28 12.40 -4.07
N ILE A 134 8.00 12.13 -3.80
CA ILE A 134 6.87 12.55 -4.64
C ILE A 134 6.55 14.02 -4.38
N LEU A 135 6.50 14.36 -3.09
CA LEU A 135 6.26 15.67 -2.51
C LEU A 135 7.00 15.70 -1.18
N THR A 136 7.34 16.88 -0.66
CA THR A 136 8.05 16.99 0.63
C THR A 136 7.41 16.12 1.70
N GLY A 137 8.19 15.20 2.26
CA GLY A 137 7.73 14.29 3.31
C GLY A 137 7.00 13.03 2.83
N LEU A 138 6.69 12.90 1.54
CA LEU A 138 6.03 11.74 0.92
C LEU A 138 6.96 11.04 -0.08
N ASN A 139 7.29 9.79 0.20
CA ASN A 139 8.24 9.00 -0.59
C ASN A 139 7.55 7.83 -1.30
N TYR A 140 8.14 7.41 -2.41
CA TYR A 140 7.81 6.19 -3.13
C TYR A 140 9.05 5.30 -3.19
N GLN A 141 8.90 4.04 -2.78
CA GLN A 141 9.95 3.03 -2.82
C GLN A 141 9.43 1.75 -3.48
N GLU A 142 10.08 1.29 -4.54
CA GLU A 142 9.74 0.00 -5.17
C GLU A 142 10.61 -1.15 -4.65
N TYR A 143 9.99 -2.31 -4.49
CA TYR A 143 10.61 -3.56 -4.07
C TYR A 143 10.23 -4.70 -5.03
N THR A 144 11.17 -5.62 -5.23
CA THR A 144 10.92 -6.87 -5.93
C THR A 144 10.79 -8.01 -4.93
N LEU A 145 9.66 -8.72 -4.98
CA LEU A 145 9.42 -9.96 -4.25
C LEU A 145 10.00 -11.14 -5.04
N PHE A 146 10.75 -11.99 -4.35
CA PHE A 146 11.32 -13.21 -4.93
C PHE A 146 11.16 -14.40 -3.99
N GLN A 147 11.26 -15.59 -4.58
CA GLN A 147 11.35 -16.84 -3.87
C GLN A 147 12.78 -17.39 -3.98
N ASN A 148 13.39 -17.68 -2.83
CA ASN A 148 14.74 -18.21 -2.74
C ASN A 148 14.71 -19.69 -2.36
N SER A 149 14.77 -20.58 -3.34
CA SER A 149 14.86 -22.04 -3.12
C SER A 149 16.30 -22.55 -3.17
N GLY A 150 17.27 -21.76 -2.70
CA GLY A 150 18.69 -22.12 -2.67
C GLY A 150 19.42 -21.63 -3.91
N LYS A 151 19.65 -22.50 -4.91
CA LYS A 151 20.31 -22.10 -6.17
C LYS A 151 19.36 -21.42 -7.17
N ASP A 152 18.06 -21.62 -6.99
CA ASP A 152 17.03 -21.03 -7.85
C ASP A 152 16.47 -19.76 -7.21
N PHE A 153 16.64 -18.65 -7.92
CA PHE A 153 16.09 -17.35 -7.57
C PHE A 153 14.98 -17.00 -8.55
N LYS A 154 13.73 -16.98 -8.08
CA LYS A 154 12.58 -16.65 -8.93
C LYS A 154 12.01 -15.29 -8.55
N ASN A 155 12.10 -14.33 -9.46
CA ASN A 155 11.36 -13.08 -9.35
C ASN A 155 9.86 -13.38 -9.47
N LEU A 156 9.07 -12.93 -8.49
CA LEU A 156 7.63 -13.19 -8.46
C LEU A 156 6.85 -11.98 -8.96
N THR A 157 7.02 -10.83 -8.30
CA THR A 157 6.34 -9.58 -8.67
C THR A 157 7.03 -8.39 -8.01
N ASN A 158 6.68 -7.18 -8.44
CA ASN A 158 7.06 -5.95 -7.77
C ASN A 158 5.91 -5.44 -6.89
N PHE A 159 6.26 -4.67 -5.88
CA PHE A 159 5.33 -3.89 -5.09
C PHE A 159 5.97 -2.58 -4.64
N SER A 160 5.15 -1.64 -4.22
CA SER A 160 5.59 -0.33 -3.75
C SER A 160 5.19 -0.10 -2.31
N ILE A 161 6.02 0.66 -1.61
CA ILE A 161 5.69 1.29 -0.34
C ILE A 161 5.72 2.79 -0.59
N VAL A 162 4.59 3.43 -0.34
CA VAL A 162 4.43 4.88 -0.32
C VAL A 162 4.39 5.29 1.14
N SER A 163 5.21 6.24 1.55
CA SER A 163 5.31 6.55 2.96
C SER A 163 5.49 8.02 3.30
N PHE A 164 4.89 8.41 4.42
CA PHE A 164 5.08 9.70 5.04
C PHE A 164 6.26 9.64 6.02
N ASN A 165 7.18 10.60 5.97
CA ASN A 165 8.32 10.69 6.89
C ASN A 165 7.86 10.74 8.35
N LYS A 166 6.76 11.44 8.62
CA LYS A 166 6.11 11.47 9.94
C LYS A 166 4.74 10.83 9.91
N SER A 167 3.71 11.61 9.59
CA SER A 167 2.34 11.13 9.39
C SER A 167 1.67 11.96 8.31
N LEU A 168 0.63 11.45 7.65
CA LEU A 168 -0.18 12.22 6.72
C LEU A 168 -0.60 13.58 7.33
N GLU A 169 -1.12 13.60 8.56
CA GLU A 169 -1.55 14.84 9.22
C GLU A 169 -0.40 15.79 9.50
N PHE A 170 0.82 15.28 9.70
CA PHE A 170 2.00 16.14 9.80
C PHE A 170 2.30 16.84 8.50
N GLU A 171 2.36 16.10 7.40
CA GLU A 171 2.69 16.69 6.11
C GLU A 171 1.60 17.65 5.64
N VAL A 172 0.31 17.32 5.84
CA VAL A 172 -0.83 18.21 5.55
C VAL A 172 -0.77 19.48 6.42
N SER A 173 -0.44 19.35 7.71
CA SER A 173 -0.27 20.47 8.63
C SER A 173 0.81 21.46 8.17
N HIS A 174 1.94 20.93 7.68
CA HIS A 174 3.03 21.75 7.14
C HIS A 174 2.66 22.39 5.80
N PHE A 175 1.97 21.65 4.94
CA PHE A 175 1.54 22.16 3.64
C PHE A 175 0.49 23.27 3.75
N CYS A 176 -0.48 23.13 4.65
CA CYS A 176 -1.55 24.11 4.84
C CYS A 176 -1.19 25.24 5.83
N ASP A 177 0.00 25.21 6.44
CA ASP A 177 0.39 26.08 7.56
C ASP A 177 -0.70 26.14 8.66
N LYS A 178 -1.17 24.97 9.08
CA LYS A 178 -2.32 24.81 9.99
C LYS A 178 -2.02 23.76 11.05
N PRO A 179 -2.36 23.97 12.34
CA PRO A 179 -2.15 22.97 13.38
C PRO A 179 -2.88 21.65 13.09
N LYS A 180 -2.24 20.50 13.40
CA LYS A 180 -2.81 19.15 13.18
C LYS A 180 -4.23 18.97 13.70
N ASN A 181 -4.53 19.50 14.88
CA ASN A 181 -5.84 19.38 15.53
C ASN A 181 -6.95 20.25 14.92
N LYS A 182 -6.61 21.07 13.91
CA LYS A 182 -7.57 21.86 13.15
C LYS A 182 -7.76 21.34 11.74
N LEU A 183 -7.02 20.33 11.31
CA LEU A 183 -7.12 19.78 9.97
C LEU A 183 -8.49 19.14 9.76
N ASP A 184 -9.02 19.30 8.55
CA ASP A 184 -10.25 18.66 8.10
C ASP A 184 -10.01 17.87 6.79
N GLU A 185 -11.05 17.21 6.30
CA GLU A 185 -10.95 16.41 5.06
C GLU A 185 -10.60 17.26 3.84
N TYR A 186 -10.99 18.54 3.83
CA TYR A 186 -10.68 19.44 2.72
C TYR A 186 -9.18 19.72 2.67
N ASP A 187 -8.53 19.92 3.81
CA ASP A 187 -7.08 20.08 3.89
C ASP A 187 -6.34 18.84 3.32
N ILE A 188 -6.80 17.64 3.68
CA ILE A 188 -6.21 16.37 3.18
C ILE A 188 -6.37 16.27 1.66
N ARG A 189 -7.57 16.55 1.13
CA ARG A 189 -7.83 16.53 -0.32
C ARG A 189 -7.02 17.61 -1.04
N HIS A 190 -6.89 18.80 -0.46
CA HIS A 190 -6.10 19.88 -1.06
C HIS A 190 -4.62 19.49 -1.17
N PHE A 191 -4.04 18.89 -0.14
CA PHE A 191 -2.69 18.32 -0.19
C PHE A 191 -2.59 17.23 -1.27
N ALA A 192 -3.51 16.26 -1.27
CA ALA A 192 -3.56 15.17 -2.23
C ALA A 192 -3.68 15.64 -3.69
N SER A 193 -4.39 16.75 -3.94
CA SER A 193 -4.56 17.32 -5.29
C SER A 193 -3.26 17.78 -5.96
N LYS A 194 -2.18 17.95 -5.19
CA LYS A 194 -0.86 18.32 -5.72
C LYS A 194 -0.09 17.13 -6.28
N ILE A 195 -0.60 15.92 -6.09
CA ILE A 195 0.07 14.69 -6.45
C ILE A 195 -0.61 14.07 -7.66
N LYS A 196 0.18 13.74 -8.69
CA LYS A 196 -0.34 13.07 -9.88
C LYS A 196 -0.48 11.57 -9.65
N PHE A 197 -1.49 10.97 -10.27
CA PHE A 197 -1.78 9.54 -10.14
C PHE A 197 -0.59 8.64 -10.53
N ASP A 198 0.15 8.98 -11.59
CA ASP A 198 1.34 8.26 -12.07
C ASP A 198 2.55 8.33 -11.12
N GLN A 199 2.56 9.28 -10.18
CA GLN A 199 3.59 9.37 -9.14
C GLN A 199 3.42 8.28 -8.07
N LEU A 200 2.18 7.87 -7.77
CA LEU A 200 1.90 6.75 -6.85
C LEU A 200 1.75 5.41 -7.58
N PHE A 201 1.24 5.44 -8.81
CA PHE A 201 0.86 4.25 -9.56
C PHE A 201 1.50 4.24 -10.97
N PRO A 202 2.84 4.26 -11.08
CA PRO A 202 3.52 4.37 -12.37
C PRO A 202 3.24 3.21 -13.33
N HIS A 203 2.82 2.04 -12.80
CA HIS A 203 2.55 0.83 -13.58
C HIS A 203 1.13 0.75 -14.17
N HIS A 204 0.32 1.81 -14.02
CA HIS A 204 -1.00 1.90 -14.65
C HIS A 204 -0.98 2.66 -15.99
N TYR A 205 0.21 3.03 -16.47
CA TYR A 205 0.46 3.64 -17.78
C TYR A 205 1.34 2.76 -18.66
#